data_AF-X1P7S5-F1
#
_entry.id   AF-X1P7S5-F1
#
_cell.length_a   1.000
_cell.length_b   1.000
_cell.length_c   1.000
_cell.angle_alpha   90.00
_cell.angle_beta   90.00
_cell.angle_gamma   90.00
#
_symmetry.space_group_name_H-M   'P 1'
#
loop_
_entity.id
_entity.type
_entity.pdbx_description
1 polymer ?
#
loop_
_entity_poly.entity_id
_entity_poly.type
_entity_poly.pdbx_seq_one_letter_code
_entity_poly.pdbx_strand_id
1 'polypeptide(L)'
;RPCHICKASQVGARIEIDRVPIQPEVKANFGDRALELALSGGEDYELLFTGSTEVIDKVKKAASCLVTIIGEIIADKTGKITLVDKKGKPFNLGKPGWEHFAPR
;
A
#
# COMPACT_ATOMS: atom_id res chain seq x y z
N ARG A 1 7.91 6.90 -7.30
CA ARG A 1 7.15 8.17 -7.30
C ARG A 1 6.42 8.37 -5.97
N PRO A 2 6.13 9.63 -5.56
CA PRO A 2 5.31 9.88 -4.38
C PRO A 2 3.85 9.49 -4.67
N CYS A 3 3.17 8.92 -3.69
CA CYS A 3 1.78 8.47 -3.80
C CYS A 3 0.86 9.60 -4.32
N HIS A 4 0.12 9.32 -5.40
CA HIS A 4 -0.75 10.31 -6.05
C HIS A 4 -1.88 10.78 -5.11
N ILE A 5 -2.51 9.86 -4.37
CA ILE A 5 -3.55 10.18 -3.39
C ILE A 5 -3.01 11.15 -2.33
N CYS A 6 -1.86 10.80 -1.74
CA CYS A 6 -1.23 11.62 -0.69
C CYS A 6 -0.82 13.00 -1.18
N LYS A 7 -0.29 13.11 -2.41
CA LYS A 7 0.04 14.40 -3.03
C LYS A 7 -1.20 15.25 -3.27
N ALA A 8 -2.22 14.67 -3.91
CA ALA A 8 -3.45 15.39 -4.26
C ALA A 8 -4.22 15.84 -3.02
N SER A 9 -4.20 15.03 -1.95
CA SER A 9 -4.87 15.33 -0.68
C SER A 9 -4.00 16.09 0.33
N GLN A 10 -2.76 16.46 -0.02
CA GLN A 10 -1.82 17.15 0.89
C GLN A 10 -1.56 16.44 2.24
N VAL A 11 -1.47 15.12 2.20
CA VAL A 11 -1.23 14.26 3.38
C VAL A 11 -0.08 13.28 3.12
N GLY A 12 0.37 12.60 4.16
CA GLY A 12 1.22 11.42 4.05
C GLY A 12 0.47 10.14 4.39
N ALA A 13 1.15 9.00 4.34
CA ALA A 13 0.63 7.73 4.84
C ALA A 13 1.70 6.91 5.55
N ARG A 14 1.26 6.11 6.51
CA ARG A 14 2.05 5.06 7.16
C ARG A 14 1.42 3.71 6.81
N ILE A 15 2.19 2.83 6.17
CA ILE A 15 1.73 1.52 5.68
C ILE A 15 2.46 0.42 6.42
N GLU A 16 1.71 -0.51 6.99
CA GLU A 16 2.22 -1.73 7.63
C GLU A 16 2.40 -2.82 6.57
N ILE A 17 3.65 -3.14 6.23
CA ILE A 17 3.96 -4.05 5.12
C ILE A 17 3.42 -5.47 5.36
N ASP A 18 3.38 -5.93 6.60
CA ASP A 18 2.88 -7.24 6.99
C ASP A 18 1.35 -7.38 6.80
N ARG A 19 0.63 -6.26 6.65
CA ARG A 19 -0.83 -6.26 6.41
C ARG A 19 -1.20 -6.26 4.94
N VAL A 20 -0.24 -6.05 4.03
CA VAL A 20 -0.53 -6.04 2.60
C VAL A 20 -1.02 -7.43 2.20
N PRO A 21 -2.24 -7.55 1.64
CA PRO A 21 -2.75 -8.83 1.19
C PRO A 21 -1.92 -9.29 -0.01
N ILE A 22 -1.39 -10.50 0.07
CA ILE A 22 -0.66 -11.14 -1.02
C ILE A 22 -1.24 -12.54 -1.17
N GLN A 23 -1.61 -12.90 -2.40
CA GLN A 23 -2.20 -14.20 -2.68
C GLN A 23 -1.25 -15.34 -2.26
N PRO A 24 -1.77 -16.43 -1.66
CA PRO A 24 -0.96 -17.56 -1.21
C PRO A 24 -0.05 -18.14 -2.29
N GLU A 25 -0.54 -18.20 -3.53
CA GLU A 25 0.19 -18.69 -4.70
C GLU A 25 1.40 -17.83 -5.01
N VAL A 26 1.26 -16.51 -4.92
CA VAL A 26 2.37 -15.56 -5.12
C VAL A 26 3.40 -15.70 -4.00
N LYS A 27 2.96 -15.86 -2.74
CA LYS A 27 3.87 -16.12 -1.61
C LYS A 27 4.62 -17.44 -1.79
N ALA A 28 3.94 -18.51 -2.21
CA ALA A 28 4.54 -19.83 -2.42
C ALA A 28 5.59 -19.82 -3.53
N ASN A 29 5.34 -19.09 -4.61
CA ASN A 29 6.22 -19.05 -5.78
C ASN A 29 7.39 -18.07 -5.65
N PHE A 30 7.23 -16.98 -4.88
CA PHE A 30 8.20 -15.88 -4.84
C PHE A 30 8.80 -15.59 -3.46
N GLY A 31 8.31 -16.23 -2.39
CA GLY A 31 8.84 -16.08 -1.03
C GLY A 31 8.94 -14.61 -0.61
N ASP A 32 10.14 -14.19 -0.18
CA ASP A 32 10.40 -12.82 0.27
C ASP A 32 10.22 -11.77 -0.83
N ARG A 33 10.35 -12.16 -2.11
CA ARG A 33 10.13 -11.25 -3.25
C ARG A 33 8.65 -10.95 -3.49
N ALA A 34 7.74 -11.75 -2.94
CA ALA A 34 6.31 -11.55 -3.09
C ALA A 34 5.86 -10.18 -2.55
N LEU A 35 6.47 -9.71 -1.46
CA LEU A 35 6.18 -8.40 -0.87
C LEU A 35 6.67 -7.25 -1.77
N GLU A 36 7.87 -7.38 -2.35
CA GLU A 36 8.37 -6.39 -3.30
C GLU A 36 7.46 -6.31 -4.53
N LEU A 37 7.00 -7.45 -5.04
CA LEU A 37 6.06 -7.51 -6.16
C LEU A 37 4.73 -6.84 -5.81
N ALA A 38 4.15 -7.13 -4.65
CA ALA A 38 2.90 -6.50 -4.22
C ALA A 38 3.00 -4.97 -4.00
N LEU A 39 4.19 -4.48 -3.65
CA LEU A 39 4.42 -3.06 -3.38
C LEU A 39 4.90 -2.25 -4.60
N SER A 40 5.41 -2.91 -5.64
CA SER A 40 5.98 -2.26 -6.83
C SER A 40 5.32 -2.66 -8.15
N GLY A 41 4.52 -3.73 -8.14
CA GLY A 41 3.68 -4.17 -9.25
C GLY A 41 2.59 -3.14 -9.57
N GLY A 42 2.06 -3.23 -10.79
CA GLY A 42 1.05 -2.29 -11.29
C GLY A 42 -0.09 -2.95 -12.07
N GLU A 43 -0.17 -4.28 -12.05
CA GLU A 43 -1.09 -5.06 -12.90
C GLU A 43 -2.18 -5.79 -12.09
N ASP A 44 -2.29 -5.53 -10.79
CA ASP A 44 -3.26 -6.20 -9.90
C ASP A 44 -4.69 -5.64 -10.03
N TYR A 45 -4.85 -4.44 -10.62
CA TYR A 45 -6.14 -3.74 -10.82
C TYR A 45 -7.03 -3.63 -9.55
N GLU A 46 -6.41 -3.60 -8.38
CA GLU A 46 -7.09 -3.46 -7.09
C GLU A 46 -7.45 -2.01 -6.76
N LEU A 47 -8.46 -1.83 -5.88
CA LEU A 47 -8.86 -0.51 -5.40
C LEU A 47 -8.05 -0.08 -4.17
N LEU A 48 -7.46 1.11 -4.23
CA LEU A 48 -6.82 1.78 -3.09
C LEU A 48 -7.58 3.06 -2.75
N PHE A 49 -8.09 3.15 -1.51
CA PHE A 49 -8.85 4.31 -1.03
C PHE A 49 -8.59 4.58 0.44
N THR A 50 -9.04 5.75 0.91
CA THR A 50 -8.90 6.23 2.29
C THR A 50 -10.26 6.66 2.83
N GLY A 51 -10.44 6.61 4.15
CA GLY A 51 -11.68 6.99 4.81
C GLY A 51 -11.56 6.93 6.32
N SER A 52 -12.54 7.50 7.03
CA SER A 52 -12.62 7.34 8.48
C SER A 52 -12.92 5.88 8.84
N THR A 53 -12.53 5.46 10.05
CA THR A 53 -12.77 4.09 10.54
C THR A 53 -14.21 3.65 10.37
N GLU A 54 -15.17 4.53 10.68
CA GLU A 54 -16.61 4.24 10.52
C GLU A 54 -17.00 3.98 9.05
N VAL A 55 -16.47 4.77 8.11
CA VAL A 55 -16.75 4.58 6.68
C VAL A 55 -16.13 3.28 6.18
N ILE A 56 -14.89 2.99 6.57
CA ILE A 56 -14.21 1.75 6.19
C ILE A 56 -14.97 0.52 6.72
N ASP A 57 -15.48 0.58 7.95
CA ASP A 57 -16.27 -0.50 8.53
C ASP A 57 -17.60 -0.71 7.81
N LYS A 58 -18.25 0.36 7.33
CA LYS A 58 -19.44 0.25 6.47
C LYS A 58 -19.09 -0.37 5.12
N VAL A 59 -18.00 0.06 4.48
CA VAL A 59 -17.54 -0.49 3.20
C VAL A 59 -17.22 -1.97 3.33
N LYS A 60 -16.51 -2.39 4.38
CA LYS A 60 -16.22 -3.81 4.66
C LYS A 60 -17.47 -4.68 4.75
N LYS A 61 -18.57 -4.14 5.30
CA LYS A 61 -19.84 -4.88 5.43
C LYS A 61 -20.64 -4.92 4.12
N ALA A 62 -20.50 -3.89 3.29
CA ALA A 62 -21.25 -3.75 2.05
C ALA A 62 -20.55 -4.36 0.82
N ALA A 63 -19.22 -4.43 0.83
CA ALA A 63 -18.43 -4.95 -0.26
C ALA A 63 -18.59 -6.48 -0.37
N SER A 64 -18.68 -6.98 -1.61
CA SER A 64 -18.64 -8.40 -1.92
C SER A 64 -17.22 -8.95 -2.04
N CYS A 65 -16.20 -8.10 -1.87
CA CYS A 65 -14.79 -8.44 -1.93
C CYS A 65 -14.07 -8.19 -0.60
N LEU A 66 -12.85 -8.72 -0.47
CA LEU A 66 -12.01 -8.51 0.70
C LEU A 66 -11.50 -7.07 0.76
N VAL A 67 -11.69 -6.43 1.91
CA VAL A 67 -11.17 -5.08 2.18
C VAL A 67 -10.20 -5.15 3.35
N THR A 68 -8.92 -4.89 3.06
CA THR A 68 -7.84 -4.96 4.05
C THR A 68 -7.33 -3.57 4.41
N ILE A 69 -7.29 -3.27 5.71
CA ILE A 69 -6.67 -2.03 6.20
C ILE A 69 -5.16 -2.26 6.31
N ILE A 70 -4.41 -1.59 5.44
CA ILE A 70 -2.94 -1.74 5.35
C ILE A 70 -2.18 -0.59 6.05
N GLY A 71 -2.88 0.42 6.57
CA GLY A 71 -2.21 1.57 7.16
C GLY A 71 -3.16 2.71 7.49
N GLU A 72 -2.58 3.89 7.67
CA GLU A 72 -3.26 5.11 8.09
C GLU A 72 -2.74 6.34 7.34
N ILE A 73 -3.58 7.36 7.26
CA ILE A 73 -3.22 8.67 6.71
C ILE A 73 -2.63 9.54 7.81
N ILE A 74 -1.54 10.23 7.48
CA ILE A 74 -0.82 11.12 8.39
C ILE A 74 -0.98 12.56 7.90
N ALA A 75 -1.54 13.42 8.76
CA ALA A 75 -1.67 14.85 8.49
C ALA A 75 -0.30 15.51 8.27
N ASP A 76 -0.28 16.60 7.49
CA ASP A 76 0.85 17.51 7.33
C ASP A 76 2.17 16.86 6.85
N LYS A 77 2.06 15.73 6.14
CA LYS A 77 3.20 15.00 5.56
C LYS A 77 3.02 14.77 4.05
N THR A 78 2.67 15.82 3.32
CA THR A 78 2.33 15.81 1.89
C THR A 78 3.23 14.89 1.05
N GLY A 79 2.61 13.87 0.45
CA GLY A 79 3.25 12.92 -0.46
C GLY A 79 4.23 11.94 0.18
N LYS A 80 4.48 12.01 1.50
CA LYS A 80 5.42 11.13 2.20
C LYS A 80 4.74 9.81 2.58
N ILE A 81 5.34 8.71 2.14
CA ILE A 81 4.92 7.36 2.51
C ILE A 81 6.00 6.76 3.41
N THR A 82 5.59 6.25 4.55
CA THR A 82 6.46 5.50 5.46
C THR A 82 6.00 4.06 5.49
N LEU A 83 6.88 3.14 5.12
CA LEU A 83 6.63 1.71 5.24
C LEU A 83 7.22 1.24 6.55
N VAL A 84 6.48 0.40 7.27
CA VAL A 84 6.91 -0.14 8.56
C VAL A 84 6.56 -1.61 8.68
N ASP A 85 7.39 -2.37 9.38
CA ASP A 85 7.07 -3.75 9.76
C ASP A 85 6.06 -3.81 10.93
N LYS A 86 5.67 -5.03 11.32
CA LYS A 86 4.80 -5.32 12.46
C LYS A 86 5.32 -4.82 13.82
N LYS A 87 6.61 -4.49 13.91
CA LYS A 87 7.25 -3.91 15.10
C LYS A 87 7.35 -2.38 14.99
N GLY A 88 6.83 -1.78 13.91
CA GLY A 88 6.88 -0.36 13.62
C GLY A 88 8.24 0.13 13.11
N LYS A 89 9.18 -0.77 12.79
CA LYS A 89 10.50 -0.41 12.27
C LYS A 89 10.38 0.00 10.80
N PRO A 90 11.06 1.08 10.37
CA PRO A 90 11.06 1.48 8.97
C PRO A 90 11.51 0.35 8.04
N PHE A 91 10.75 0.14 6.97
CA PHE A 91 11.05 -0.79 5.90
C PHE A 91 11.43 -0.02 4.63
N ASN A 92 12.55 -0.37 4.02
CA ASN A 92 13.01 0.27 2.79
C ASN A 92 12.72 -0.65 1.60
N LEU A 93 11.90 -0.18 0.66
CA LEU A 93 11.72 -0.83 -0.62
C LEU A 93 12.97 -0.65 -1.49
N GLY A 94 13.56 -1.75 -1.95
CA GLY A 94 14.75 -1.73 -2.80
C GLY A 94 14.49 -1.25 -4.23
N LYS A 95 13.25 -1.36 -4.73
CA LYS A 95 12.87 -0.92 -6.09
C LYS A 95 11.68 0.04 -6.05
N PRO A 96 11.75 1.19 -6.76
CA PRO A 96 10.60 2.07 -6.94
C PRO A 96 9.56 1.44 -7.88
N GLY A 97 8.29 1.84 -7.71
CA GLY A 97 7.20 1.42 -8.60
C GLY A 97 7.39 1.82 -10.07
N TRP A 98 6.64 1.18 -10.95
CA TRP A 98 6.83 1.20 -12.40
C TRP A 98 6.66 2.59 -13.07
N GLU A 99 7.47 2.86 -14.11
CA GLU A 99 7.44 4.09 -14.90
C GLU A 99 7.74 3.80 -16.38
N HIS A 100 6.82 4.17 -17.27
CA HIS A 100 6.93 3.96 -18.72
C HIS A 100 8.22 4.53 -19.35
N PHE A 101 8.74 5.63 -18.80
CA PHE A 101 9.87 6.37 -19.37
C PHE A 101 10.98 6.58 -18.35
N ALA A 102 11.19 5.61 -17.45
CA ALA A 102 12.28 5.70 -16.50
C ALA A 102 13.60 5.95 -17.27
N PRO A 103 14.35 7.04 -16.99
CA PRO A 103 15.64 7.26 -17.61
C PRO A 103 16.58 6.12 -17.21
N ARG A 104 17.31 5.60 -18.20
CA ARG A 104 18.35 4.58 -17.98
C ARG A 104 19.48 5.11 -17.12
#